data_AF-A0A0G0N3N3-F1
#
_entry.id   AF-A0A0G0N3N3-F1
#
_cell.length_a   1.000
_cell.length_b   1.000
_cell.length_c   1.000
_cell.angle_alpha   90.00
_cell.angle_beta   90.00
_cell.angle_gamma   90.00
#
_symmetry.space_group_name_H-M   'P 1'
#
loop_
_entity.id
_entity.type
_entity.pdbx_description
1 polymer ?
#
loop_
_entity_poly.entity_id
_entity_poly.type
_entity_poly.pdbx_seq_one_letter_code
_entity_poly.pdbx_strand_id
1 'polypeptide(L)'
;ISVSQKPINFGVNICVGEIGKSCYNFFKQMLLGAKHVKTAYIAHIDDDTLYVPEHFQHRPSSLNAFTWNSNSWIGGDKLYWHPQEDLSGMFCHISPTQALIDNLTPRFMKFPTQPRDDRHFGEPGKFDSEFGIQNARVGKFATKLPLISFEYRGSLNGKRKRFGLTDPNSYKYELEYFGSAKELYHKYWS
;
A
#
# COMPACT_ATOMS: atom_id res chain seq x y z
N ILE A 1 14.70 1.60 5.74
CA ILE A 1 14.24 1.02 7.02
C ILE A 1 13.17 0.02 6.68
N SER A 2 13.26 -1.18 7.23
CA SER A 2 12.23 -2.21 7.10
C SER A 2 11.65 -2.55 8.46
N VAL A 3 10.37 -2.92 8.49
CA VAL A 3 9.70 -3.44 9.68
C VAL A 3 9.13 -4.80 9.31
N SER A 4 9.51 -5.85 10.02
CA SER A 4 9.19 -7.23 9.63
C SER A 4 8.96 -8.13 10.84
N GLN A 5 8.24 -9.23 10.63
CA GLN A 5 8.00 -10.23 11.68
C GLN A 5 9.18 -11.19 11.90
N LYS A 6 10.07 -11.29 10.90
CA LYS A 6 11.30 -12.08 10.93
C LYS A 6 12.48 -11.18 10.56
N PRO A 7 13.69 -11.45 11.08
CA PRO A 7 14.88 -10.70 10.67
C PRO A 7 15.08 -10.79 9.15
N ILE A 8 15.37 -9.64 8.52
CA ILE A 8 15.71 -9.57 7.09
C ILE A 8 16.93 -8.70 6.87
N ASN A 9 17.74 -9.04 5.85
CA ASN A 9 18.90 -8.26 5.44
C ASN A 9 18.49 -7.14 4.46
N PHE A 10 17.81 -6.11 4.97
CA PHE A 10 17.33 -4.98 4.15
C PHE A 10 17.45 -3.65 4.89
N GLY A 11 18.63 -3.03 4.76
CA GLY A 11 18.98 -1.79 5.46
C GLY A 11 18.88 -1.94 6.99
N VAL A 12 18.39 -0.91 7.67
CA VAL A 12 18.04 -1.00 9.10
C VAL A 12 16.71 -1.74 9.23
N ASN A 13 16.75 -2.95 9.81
CA ASN A 13 15.58 -3.78 10.06
C ASN A 13 15.11 -3.67 11.51
N ILE A 14 13.81 -3.41 11.69
CA ILE A 14 13.12 -3.43 12.98
C ILE A 14 12.26 -4.69 13.01
N CYS A 15 12.75 -5.73 13.69
CA CYS A 15 12.05 -6.99 13.82
C CYS A 15 11.04 -6.94 14.97
N VAL A 16 9.74 -7.09 14.67
CA VAL A 16 8.65 -7.02 15.65
C VAL A 16 8.19 -8.39 16.16
N GLY A 17 8.78 -9.46 15.65
CA GLY A 17 8.39 -10.84 15.97
C GLY A 17 7.12 -11.30 15.27
N GLU A 18 6.76 -12.56 15.47
CA GLU A 18 5.61 -13.21 14.82
C GLU A 18 4.28 -12.80 15.46
N ILE A 19 3.82 -11.58 15.13
CA ILE A 19 2.57 -10.99 15.61
C ILE A 19 1.34 -11.32 14.73
N GLY A 20 1.54 -12.07 13.65
CA GLY A 20 0.48 -12.53 12.76
C GLY A 20 -0.07 -11.45 11.80
N LYS A 21 -1.01 -11.86 10.95
CA LYS A 21 -1.65 -11.00 9.94
C LYS A 21 -2.81 -10.22 10.55
N SER A 22 -2.76 -8.89 10.50
CA SER A 22 -3.82 -8.01 11.01
C SER A 22 -3.69 -6.61 10.41
N CYS A 23 -4.81 -5.97 10.04
CA CYS A 23 -4.80 -4.58 9.57
C CYS A 23 -4.21 -3.66 10.63
N TYR A 24 -4.63 -3.84 11.90
CA TYR A 24 -4.06 -3.15 13.05
C TYR A 24 -2.53 -3.25 13.10
N ASN A 25 -1.99 -4.47 12.99
CA ASN A 25 -0.55 -4.70 13.03
C ASN A 25 0.19 -4.13 11.81
N PHE A 26 -0.43 -4.16 10.63
CA PHE A 26 0.11 -3.56 9.42
C PHE A 26 0.30 -2.04 9.59
N PHE A 27 -0.73 -1.32 10.02
CA PHE A 27 -0.63 0.13 10.27
C PHE A 27 0.30 0.46 11.46
N LYS A 28 0.40 -0.43 12.45
CA LYS A 28 1.28 -0.26 13.62
C LYS A 28 2.75 -0.35 13.21
N GLN A 29 3.08 -1.32 12.37
CA GLN A 29 4.41 -1.47 11.80
C GLN A 29 4.77 -0.28 10.90
N MET A 30 3.80 0.23 10.13
CA MET A 30 4.01 1.45 9.34
C MET A 30 4.34 2.66 10.22
N LEU A 31 3.58 2.91 11.29
CA LEU A 31 3.87 4.01 12.23
C LEU A 31 5.25 3.82 12.89
N LEU A 32 5.60 2.60 13.26
CA LEU A 32 6.92 2.29 13.81
C LEU A 32 8.03 2.65 12.82
N GLY A 33 7.92 2.24 11.57
CA GLY A 33 8.87 2.58 10.52
C GLY A 33 8.95 4.09 10.29
N ALA A 34 7.80 4.78 10.21
CA ALA A 34 7.72 6.22 10.00
C ALA A 34 8.44 7.01 11.12
N LYS A 35 8.31 6.58 12.37
CA LYS A 35 9.01 7.21 13.51
C LYS A 35 10.54 7.00 13.51
N HIS A 36 11.05 6.03 12.75
CA HIS A 36 12.48 5.72 12.70
C HIS A 36 13.19 6.32 11.47
N VAL A 37 12.46 6.71 10.42
CA VAL A 37 13.07 7.34 9.24
C VAL A 37 13.47 8.78 9.53
N LYS A 38 14.56 9.22 8.91
CA LYS A 38 15.06 10.61 8.99
C LYS A 38 14.78 11.42 7.73
N THR A 39 14.16 10.79 6.72
CA THR A 39 13.84 11.41 5.44
C THR A 39 12.56 12.23 5.54
N ALA A 40 12.44 13.27 4.72
CA ALA A 40 11.23 14.10 4.67
C ALA A 40 10.01 13.38 4.07
N TYR A 41 10.26 12.35 3.25
CA TYR A 41 9.23 11.60 2.54
C TYR A 41 9.41 10.09 2.74
N ILE A 42 8.29 9.38 2.66
CA ILE A 42 8.17 7.92 2.69
C ILE A 42 7.42 7.48 1.43
N ALA A 43 7.99 6.50 0.73
CA ALA A 43 7.25 5.65 -0.20
C ALA A 43 7.00 4.32 0.50
N HIS A 44 5.76 3.85 0.47
CA HIS A 44 5.41 2.55 1.00
C HIS A 44 5.65 1.47 -0.06
N ILE A 45 6.23 0.35 0.36
CA ILE A 45 6.50 -0.78 -0.52
C ILE A 45 5.93 -2.07 0.07
N ASP A 46 5.26 -2.85 -0.77
CA ASP A 46 4.82 -4.21 -0.46
C ASP A 46 5.75 -5.22 -1.14
N ASP A 47 5.93 -6.39 -0.51
CA ASP A 47 6.80 -7.47 -1.00
C ASP A 47 6.22 -8.21 -2.20
N ASP A 48 4.92 -8.07 -2.43
CA ASP A 48 4.16 -8.64 -3.54
C ASP A 48 3.95 -7.66 -4.70
N THR A 49 4.74 -6.58 -4.79
CA THR A 49 4.55 -5.52 -5.79
C THR A 49 5.80 -5.24 -6.63
N LEU A 50 5.63 -5.18 -7.94
CA LEU A 50 6.60 -4.72 -8.92
C LEU A 50 6.48 -3.21 -9.10
N TYR A 51 7.59 -2.52 -8.84
CA TYR A 51 7.68 -1.07 -8.92
C TYR A 51 8.45 -0.59 -10.14
N VAL A 52 8.07 0.59 -10.62
CA VAL A 52 8.82 1.32 -11.66
C VAL A 52 9.60 2.48 -11.01
N PRO A 53 10.83 2.80 -11.46
CA PRO A 53 11.65 3.84 -10.82
C PRO A 53 10.98 5.21 -10.69
N GLU A 54 10.14 5.57 -11.68
CA GLU A 54 9.37 6.82 -11.70
C GLU A 54 8.49 7.01 -10.46
N HIS A 55 7.95 5.91 -9.90
CA HIS A 55 7.15 5.97 -8.68
C HIS A 55 7.92 6.63 -7.53
N PHE A 56 9.18 6.26 -7.35
CA PHE A 56 10.03 6.77 -6.28
C PHE A 56 10.56 8.20 -6.53
N GLN A 57 10.37 8.75 -7.72
CA GLN A 57 10.74 10.12 -8.07
C GLN A 57 9.64 11.12 -7.71
N HIS A 58 8.39 10.67 -7.55
CA HIS A 58 7.28 11.55 -7.20
C HIS A 58 7.43 12.13 -5.79
N ARG A 59 7.01 13.37 -5.62
CA ARG A 59 6.90 14.05 -4.31
C ARG A 59 5.52 14.69 -4.18
N PRO A 60 4.84 14.53 -3.03
CA PRO A 60 3.61 15.26 -2.73
C PRO A 60 3.78 16.77 -2.86
N SER A 61 2.73 17.45 -3.32
CA SER A 61 2.74 18.90 -3.57
C SER A 61 2.84 19.76 -2.31
N SER A 62 2.63 19.18 -1.13
CA SER A 62 2.83 19.86 0.16
C SER A 62 3.21 18.87 1.26
N LEU A 63 3.67 19.41 2.40
CA LEU A 63 3.99 18.63 3.60
C LEU A 63 2.76 18.09 4.35
N ASN A 64 1.55 18.42 3.91
CA ASN A 64 0.29 17.89 4.46
C ASN A 64 -0.58 17.25 3.36
N ALA A 65 0.06 16.54 2.44
CA ALA A 65 -0.60 15.85 1.34
C ALA A 65 -0.16 14.40 1.22
N PHE A 66 -1.11 13.49 1.10
CA PHE A 66 -0.88 12.10 0.71
C PHE A 66 -1.10 11.95 -0.78
N THR A 67 -0.19 11.27 -1.48
CA THR A 67 -0.35 11.01 -2.91
C THR A 67 -0.34 9.53 -3.23
N TRP A 68 -1.15 9.18 -4.22
CA TRP A 68 -1.39 7.79 -4.62
C TRP A 68 -1.12 7.63 -6.11
N ASN A 69 -0.32 6.62 -6.48
CA ASN A 69 -0.14 6.26 -7.87
C ASN A 69 -1.42 5.59 -8.40
N SER A 70 -2.08 6.23 -9.37
CA SER A 70 -3.30 5.72 -10.00
C SER A 70 -3.02 4.77 -11.17
N ASN A 71 -1.78 4.69 -11.66
CA ASN A 71 -1.40 3.72 -12.67
C ASN A 71 -0.88 2.44 -12.01
N SER A 72 -1.82 1.66 -11.48
CA SER A 72 -1.54 0.39 -10.81
C SER A 72 -2.52 -0.69 -11.25
N TRP A 73 -2.01 -1.90 -11.35
CA TRP A 73 -2.78 -3.08 -11.71
C TRP A 73 -2.47 -4.19 -10.72
N ILE A 74 -3.39 -5.13 -10.60
CA ILE A 74 -3.15 -6.36 -9.87
C ILE A 74 -2.93 -7.49 -10.86
N GLY A 75 -1.86 -8.26 -10.69
CA GLY A 75 -1.53 -9.43 -11.49
C GLY A 75 -2.17 -10.70 -10.93
N GLY A 76 -2.99 -11.36 -11.75
CA GLY A 76 -3.56 -12.68 -11.46
C GLY A 76 -2.94 -13.78 -12.30
N ASP A 77 -3.36 -15.02 -12.06
CA ASP A 77 -2.91 -16.23 -12.78
C ASP A 77 -3.32 -16.25 -14.26
N LYS A 78 -4.23 -15.37 -14.69
CA LYS A 78 -4.76 -15.31 -16.05
C LYS A 78 -4.81 -13.92 -16.67
N LEU A 79 -5.08 -12.89 -15.86
CA LEU A 79 -5.30 -11.53 -16.31
C LEU A 79 -4.76 -10.54 -15.27
N TYR A 80 -4.47 -9.34 -15.73
CA TYR A 80 -4.35 -8.15 -14.90
C TYR A 80 -5.72 -7.52 -14.71
N TRP A 81 -5.94 -6.89 -13.57
CA TRP A 81 -7.10 -6.01 -13.38
C TRP A 81 -6.72 -4.68 -12.75
N HIS A 82 -7.41 -3.63 -13.14
CA HIS A 82 -7.25 -2.29 -12.60
C HIS A 82 -8.30 -2.06 -11.50
N PRO A 83 -7.90 -1.77 -10.26
CA PRO A 83 -8.86 -1.49 -9.20
C PRO A 83 -9.55 -0.13 -9.45
N GLN A 84 -10.87 -0.15 -9.65
CA GLN A 84 -11.69 1.07 -9.76
C GLN A 84 -11.88 1.80 -8.42
N GLU A 85 -10.99 1.61 -7.45
CA GLU A 85 -11.05 2.25 -6.15
C GLU A 85 -10.44 3.65 -6.19
N ASP A 86 -10.95 4.55 -5.36
CA ASP A 86 -10.40 5.91 -5.26
C ASP A 86 -8.93 5.92 -4.83
N LEU A 87 -8.53 4.98 -3.97
CA LEU A 87 -7.14 4.78 -3.56
C LEU A 87 -6.74 3.34 -3.88
N SER A 88 -5.64 3.17 -4.60
CA SER A 88 -5.24 1.90 -5.20
C SER A 88 -4.55 0.92 -4.23
N GLY A 89 -4.55 1.19 -2.92
CA GLY A 89 -3.87 0.39 -1.90
C GLY A 89 -2.51 0.97 -1.50
N MET A 90 -2.02 0.59 -0.30
CA MET A 90 -0.85 1.20 0.33
C MET A 90 0.43 1.10 -0.50
N PHE A 91 0.58 0.06 -1.32
CA PHE A 91 1.68 -0.05 -2.29
C PHE A 91 1.77 1.09 -3.31
N CYS A 92 0.72 1.92 -3.45
CA CYS A 92 0.72 3.11 -4.31
C CYS A 92 1.03 4.42 -3.55
N HIS A 93 1.22 4.36 -2.23
CA HIS A 93 1.22 5.53 -1.35
C HIS A 93 2.61 6.17 -1.19
N ILE A 94 2.64 7.50 -1.34
CA ILE A 94 3.78 8.36 -1.00
C ILE A 94 3.29 9.50 -0.12
N SER A 95 4.03 9.78 0.95
CA SER A 95 3.66 10.83 1.91
C SER A 95 4.86 11.55 2.51
N PRO A 96 4.67 12.79 3.00
CA PRO A 96 5.58 13.41 3.95
C PRO A 96 5.60 12.57 5.24
N THR A 97 6.79 12.33 5.78
CA THR A 97 7.00 11.50 6.97
C THR A 97 6.17 11.99 8.16
N GLN A 98 6.20 13.30 8.43
CA GLN A 98 5.49 13.87 9.56
C GLN A 98 3.97 13.75 9.42
N ALA A 99 3.43 14.01 8.23
CA ALA A 99 1.99 13.87 7.97
C ALA A 99 1.50 12.44 8.23
N LEU A 100 2.29 11.42 7.87
CA LEU A 100 1.95 10.03 8.16
C LEU A 100 1.96 9.73 9.67
N ILE A 101 2.95 10.26 10.41
CA ILE A 101 3.03 10.11 11.87
C ILE A 101 1.83 10.78 12.55
N ASP A 102 1.50 12.00 12.14
CA ASP A 102 0.40 12.80 12.68
C ASP A 102 -0.96 12.16 12.35
N ASN A 103 -1.06 11.44 11.22
CA ASN A 103 -2.26 10.70 10.86
C ASN A 103 -2.44 9.41 11.67
N LEU A 104 -1.39 8.61 11.82
CA LEU A 104 -1.51 7.30 12.47
C LEU A 104 -1.48 7.39 13.99
N THR A 105 -0.76 8.35 14.57
CA THR A 105 -0.59 8.46 16.03
C THR A 105 -1.94 8.59 16.76
N PRO A 106 -2.87 9.49 16.37
CA PRO A 106 -4.17 9.61 17.03
C PRO A 106 -5.01 8.32 16.95
N ARG A 107 -4.89 7.55 15.87
CA ARG A 107 -5.57 6.26 15.71
C ARG A 107 -5.12 5.27 16.79
N PHE A 108 -3.81 5.16 17.03
CA PHE A 108 -3.26 4.29 18.07
C PHE A 108 -3.41 4.83 19.50
N MET A 109 -3.58 6.14 19.68
CA MET A 109 -3.98 6.71 20.97
C MET A 109 -5.43 6.35 21.31
N LYS A 110 -6.34 6.42 20.33
CA LYS A 110 -7.75 6.04 20.49
C LYS A 110 -7.92 4.52 20.65
N PHE A 111 -7.11 3.74 19.95
CA PHE A 111 -7.12 2.28 19.96
C PHE A 111 -5.75 1.71 20.35
N PRO A 112 -5.39 1.72 21.66
CA PRO A 112 -4.10 1.23 22.13
C PRO A 112 -3.95 -0.30 22.00
N THR A 113 -5.07 -1.01 21.79
CA THR A 113 -5.13 -2.44 21.47
C THR A 113 -6.00 -2.64 20.23
N GLN A 114 -5.90 -3.81 19.60
CA GLN A 114 -6.66 -4.12 18.40
C GLN A 114 -8.17 -4.05 18.68
N PRO A 115 -8.93 -3.18 17.97
CA PRO A 115 -10.38 -3.13 18.09
C PRO A 115 -11.04 -4.41 17.54
N ARG A 116 -12.33 -4.59 17.82
CA ARG A 116 -13.10 -5.77 17.36
C ARG A 116 -13.26 -5.85 15.85
N ASP A 117 -13.24 -4.71 15.17
CA ASP A 117 -13.29 -4.63 13.71
C ASP A 117 -12.17 -3.75 13.16
N ASP A 118 -11.80 -3.98 11.91
CA ASP A 118 -10.66 -3.31 11.27
C ASP A 118 -11.05 -1.97 10.60
N ARG A 119 -12.30 -1.48 10.76
CA ARG A 119 -12.78 -0.29 10.02
C ARG A 119 -12.00 0.98 10.35
N HIS A 120 -11.38 1.02 11.53
CA HIS A 120 -10.59 2.13 12.02
C HIS A 120 -9.15 2.16 11.46
N PHE A 121 -8.74 1.12 10.74
CA PHE A 121 -7.37 0.96 10.23
C PHE A 121 -7.40 0.78 8.72
N GLY A 122 -7.63 1.90 8.01
CA GLY A 122 -7.59 2.01 6.55
C GLY A 122 -6.58 3.06 6.07
N GLU A 123 -6.53 3.28 4.76
CA GLU A 123 -5.54 4.16 4.13
C GLU A 123 -5.50 5.59 4.75
N PRO A 124 -4.30 6.19 4.92
CA PRO A 124 -4.18 7.59 5.36
C PRO A 124 -4.90 8.55 4.40
N GLY A 125 -5.60 9.55 4.96
CA GLY A 125 -6.46 10.44 4.17
C GLY A 125 -7.89 9.94 4.01
N LYS A 126 -8.19 8.71 4.45
CA LYS A 126 -9.56 8.22 4.68
C LYS A 126 -9.88 8.21 6.17
N PHE A 127 -11.12 8.54 6.51
CA PHE A 127 -11.68 8.47 7.87
C PHE A 127 -10.98 9.36 8.91
N ASP A 128 -10.12 10.29 8.49
CA ASP A 128 -9.31 11.14 9.38
C ASP A 128 -10.17 11.92 10.39
N SER A 129 -11.35 12.39 9.96
CA SER A 129 -12.31 13.09 10.83
C SER A 129 -12.80 12.26 12.01
N GLU A 130 -12.86 10.93 11.90
CA GLU A 130 -13.28 10.03 13.00
C GLU A 130 -12.29 10.03 14.18
N PHE A 131 -11.08 10.52 13.94
CA PHE A 131 -9.98 10.57 14.90
C PHE A 131 -9.63 12.01 15.30
N GLY A 132 -10.43 13.00 14.86
CA GLY A 132 -10.12 14.43 15.10
C GLY A 132 -8.87 14.90 14.37
N ILE A 133 -8.44 14.19 13.33
CA ILE A 133 -7.29 14.57 12.50
C ILE A 133 -7.78 15.57 11.46
N GLN A 134 -7.04 16.67 11.29
CA GLN A 134 -7.30 17.57 10.17
C GLN A 134 -7.07 16.81 8.86
N ASN A 135 -8.11 16.72 8.02
CA ASN A 135 -8.02 15.99 6.74
C ASN A 135 -6.79 16.44 5.95
N ALA A 136 -5.86 15.51 5.74
CA ALA A 136 -4.75 15.73 4.82
C ALA A 136 -5.30 15.88 3.40
N ARG A 137 -4.59 16.64 2.56
CA ARG A 137 -4.95 16.70 1.13
C ARG A 137 -4.63 15.34 0.50
N VAL A 138 -5.59 14.75 -0.21
CA VAL A 138 -5.35 13.51 -0.96
C VAL A 138 -5.23 13.84 -2.43
N GLY A 139 -4.07 13.52 -3.02
CA GLY A 139 -3.77 13.71 -4.43
C GLY A 139 -3.51 12.39 -5.15
N LYS A 140 -3.58 12.42 -6.48
CA LYS A 140 -3.18 11.31 -7.35
C LYS A 140 -2.05 11.75 -8.27
N PHE A 141 -1.21 10.81 -8.64
CA PHE A 141 -0.26 10.93 -9.74
C PHE A 141 -0.26 9.63 -10.54
N ALA A 142 0.29 9.64 -11.74
CA ALA A 142 0.39 8.45 -12.56
C ALA A 142 1.82 8.34 -13.10
N THR A 143 2.38 7.14 -13.02
CA THR A 143 3.60 6.78 -13.74
C THR A 143 3.29 6.42 -15.19
N LYS A 144 4.28 6.46 -16.09
CA LYS A 144 4.12 6.01 -17.48
C LYS A 144 3.85 4.51 -17.57
N LEU A 145 4.61 3.72 -16.81
CA LEU A 145 4.43 2.27 -16.69
C LEU A 145 3.68 1.94 -15.39
N PRO A 146 2.82 0.91 -15.38
CA PRO A 146 2.04 0.59 -14.19
C PRO A 146 2.87 -0.05 -13.08
N LEU A 147 2.43 0.12 -11.84
CA LEU A 147 2.80 -0.78 -10.73
C LEU A 147 1.98 -2.07 -10.84
N ILE A 148 2.58 -3.22 -10.55
CA ILE A 148 1.88 -4.51 -10.55
C ILE A 148 1.96 -5.13 -9.16
N SER A 149 0.85 -5.18 -8.42
CA SER A 149 0.77 -5.94 -7.16
C SER A 149 0.19 -7.34 -7.43
N PHE A 150 0.56 -8.35 -6.65
CA PHE A 150 0.04 -9.71 -6.78
C PHE A 150 -0.84 -10.06 -5.59
N GLU A 151 -2.10 -10.42 -5.84
CA GLU A 151 -2.95 -10.93 -4.77
C GLU A 151 -2.84 -12.45 -4.62
N TYR A 152 -2.68 -12.90 -3.38
CA TYR A 152 -2.63 -14.31 -3.03
C TYR A 152 -3.39 -14.58 -1.73
N ARG A 153 -3.63 -15.85 -1.40
CA ARG A 153 -4.43 -16.24 -0.23
C ARG A 153 -3.87 -15.69 1.10
N GLY A 154 -2.56 -15.45 1.17
CA GLY A 154 -1.89 -14.93 2.36
C GLY A 154 -1.92 -13.41 2.50
N SER A 155 -2.32 -12.66 1.46
CA SER A 155 -2.39 -11.19 1.51
C SER A 155 -3.34 -10.71 2.62
N LEU A 156 -3.20 -9.45 3.06
CA LEU A 156 -3.96 -8.89 4.19
C LEU A 156 -5.48 -9.11 4.07
N ASN A 157 -6.04 -8.89 2.88
CA ASN A 157 -7.47 -9.11 2.60
C ASN A 157 -7.77 -10.48 1.97
N GLY A 158 -6.77 -11.36 1.88
CA GLY A 158 -6.84 -12.63 1.17
C GLY A 158 -7.02 -12.45 -0.34
N LYS A 159 -7.28 -13.57 -1.04
CA LYS A 159 -7.62 -13.51 -2.47
C LYS A 159 -8.97 -12.83 -2.61
N ARG A 160 -9.03 -11.59 -3.12
CA ARG A 160 -10.31 -10.92 -3.31
C ARG A 160 -11.11 -11.73 -4.33
N LYS A 161 -12.37 -12.09 -4.01
CA LYS A 161 -13.34 -12.61 -5.00
C LYS A 161 -13.79 -11.46 -5.89
N ARG A 162 -12.88 -10.86 -6.65
CA ARG A 162 -13.19 -9.78 -7.61
C ARG A 162 -13.22 -10.27 -9.06
N PHE A 163 -13.42 -11.57 -9.25
CA PHE A 163 -13.88 -12.10 -10.52
C PHE A 163 -15.33 -11.63 -10.70
N GLY A 164 -15.55 -10.64 -11.55
CA GLY A 164 -16.88 -10.08 -11.79
C GLY A 164 -16.92 -8.64 -12.29
N LEU A 165 -15.78 -7.97 -12.51
CA LEU A 165 -15.81 -6.69 -13.21
C LEU A 165 -16.18 -6.95 -14.68
N THR A 166 -17.44 -6.67 -15.01
CA THR A 166 -18.00 -6.75 -16.36
C THR A 166 -17.51 -5.61 -17.26
N ASP A 167 -16.77 -4.65 -16.70
CA ASP A 167 -16.18 -3.55 -17.46
C ASP A 167 -14.95 -4.05 -18.23
N PRO A 168 -15.00 -4.12 -19.58
CA PRO A 168 -13.86 -4.54 -20.39
C PRO A 168 -12.64 -3.63 -20.24
N ASN A 169 -12.79 -2.42 -19.70
CA ASN A 169 -11.66 -1.51 -19.44
C ASN A 169 -10.94 -1.82 -18.11
N SER A 170 -11.51 -2.67 -17.26
CA SER A 170 -10.98 -2.99 -15.94
C SER A 170 -10.07 -4.21 -15.90
N TYR A 171 -9.90 -4.92 -17.02
CA TYR A 171 -8.99 -6.07 -17.11
C TYR A 171 -8.22 -6.10 -18.42
N LYS A 172 -7.05 -6.76 -18.38
CA LYS A 172 -6.20 -7.01 -19.55
C LYS A 172 -5.51 -8.36 -19.44
N TYR A 173 -5.33 -9.05 -20.55
CA TYR A 173 -4.50 -10.26 -20.58
C TYR A 173 -3.00 -9.93 -20.69
N GLU A 174 -2.70 -8.80 -21.33
CA GLU A 174 -1.35 -8.30 -21.55
C GLU A 174 -1.24 -6.82 -21.19
N LEU A 175 -0.11 -6.45 -20.61
CA LEU A 175 0.27 -5.06 -20.38
C LEU A 175 1.54 -4.75 -21.16
N GLU A 176 1.60 -3.56 -21.74
CA GLU A 176 2.84 -3.05 -22.32
C GLU A 176 3.96 -3.14 -21.28
N TYR A 177 5.17 -3.51 -21.71
CA TYR A 177 6.35 -3.79 -20.88
C TYR A 177 6.29 -5.07 -20.03
N PHE A 178 5.15 -5.40 -19.41
CA PHE A 178 5.01 -6.57 -18.52
C PHE A 178 4.63 -7.87 -19.23
N GLY A 179 4.09 -7.80 -20.46
CA GLY A 179 3.67 -8.99 -21.21
C GLY A 179 2.45 -9.66 -20.60
N SER A 180 2.35 -11.00 -20.75
CA SER A 180 1.21 -11.79 -20.29
C SER A 180 1.10 -11.85 -18.76
N ALA A 181 -0.10 -11.64 -18.23
CA ALA A 181 -0.38 -11.81 -16.79
C ALA A 181 -0.01 -13.20 -16.30
N LYS A 182 -0.32 -14.23 -17.10
CA LYS A 182 -0.05 -15.63 -16.78
C LYS A 182 1.45 -15.88 -16.66
N GLU A 183 2.24 -15.42 -17.64
CA GLU A 183 3.70 -15.60 -17.62
C GLU A 183 4.34 -14.84 -16.46
N LEU A 184 3.89 -13.61 -16.21
CA LEU A 184 4.38 -12.80 -15.09
C LEU A 184 4.06 -13.44 -13.75
N TYR A 185 2.83 -13.94 -13.57
CA TYR A 185 2.43 -14.66 -12.36
C TYR A 185 3.27 -15.92 -12.15
N HIS A 186 3.50 -16.72 -13.20
CA HIS A 186 4.36 -17.90 -13.09
C HIS A 186 5.81 -17.56 -12.74
N LYS A 187 6.33 -16.45 -13.28
CA LYS A 187 7.72 -16.03 -13.01
C LYS A 187 7.97 -15.72 -11.53
N TYR A 188 7.00 -15.12 -10.84
CA TYR A 188 7.20 -14.62 -9.48
C TYR A 188 6.45 -15.38 -8.40
N TRP A 189 5.41 -16.15 -8.75
CA TRP A 189 4.43 -16.65 -7.78
C TRP A 189 4.00 -18.11 -7.94
N SER A 190 4.47 -18.83 -8.97
CA SER A 190 4.25 -20.28 -9.10
C SER A 190 5.42 -21.12 -8.65
#